data_AF-A0A8T4VR57-F1
#
_entry.id   AF-A0A8T4VR57-F1
#
_cell.length_a   1.000
_cell.length_b   1.000
_cell.length_c   1.000
_cell.angle_alpha   90.00
_cell.angle_beta   90.00
_cell.angle_gamma   90.00
#
_symmetry.space_group_name_H-M   'P 1'
#
loop_
_entity.id
_entity.type
_entity.pdbx_description
1 polymer ?
#
loop_
_entity_poly.entity_id
_entity_poly.type
_entity_poly.pdbx_seq_one_letter_code
_entity_poly.pdbx_strand_id
1 'polypeptide(L)'
;LGETVPILTGFLAQDLDGNMTTLGRGGSDTTAVMLGQYMTADQVVIVTDVEGVMTGDPNVVEGAQNVGEITVDELRNLSFRGAEVVAPSALSYKDEDLTVRVIHYQHRNILSGGTTIEGQFEHMVDMREDPLSCLTVAGRAIRNTPGILHTLSGALYDAGINVDAVASGMDSITVYVDESVAETAETVLHDKIIKNNTLSSVTVTDKIAVIRVLGTEFPDQPGVVAGIVDPLADAHINLVDVITSATSVAAFVPWENREAALEIIQDAF
;
A
#
# COMPACT_ATOMS: atom_id res chain seq x y z
N LEU A 1 -15.60 16.21 -34.05
CA LEU A 1 -14.77 15.31 -34.87
C LEU A 1 -15.57 14.35 -35.78
N GLY A 2 -16.91 14.37 -35.80
CA GLY A 2 -17.68 13.47 -36.67
C GLY A 2 -17.34 11.99 -36.38
N GLU A 3 -17.23 11.16 -37.41
CA GLU A 3 -16.79 9.74 -37.33
C GLU A 3 -15.26 9.56 -37.40
N THR A 4 -14.49 10.64 -37.25
CA THR A 4 -13.02 10.54 -37.35
C THR A 4 -12.44 9.95 -36.07
N VAL A 5 -11.62 8.91 -36.19
CA VAL A 5 -10.83 8.35 -35.09
C VAL A 5 -9.45 9.04 -35.07
N PRO A 6 -9.20 9.98 -34.16
CA PRO A 6 -7.90 10.64 -34.06
C PRO A 6 -6.84 9.66 -33.55
N ILE A 7 -5.68 9.65 -34.19
CA ILE A 7 -4.50 8.93 -33.71
C ILE A 7 -3.58 9.96 -33.10
N LEU A 8 -3.40 9.87 -31.79
CA LEU A 8 -2.58 10.80 -31.00
C LEU A 8 -1.29 10.11 -30.59
N THR A 9 -0.17 10.84 -30.63
CA THR A 9 1.10 10.36 -30.11
C THR A 9 1.12 10.53 -28.60
N GLY A 10 1.18 9.41 -27.86
CA GLY A 10 1.43 9.45 -26.41
C GLY A 10 2.85 9.91 -26.06
N PHE A 11 3.16 9.97 -24.76
CA PHE A 11 4.49 10.23 -24.19
C PHE A 11 5.06 11.65 -24.38
N LEU A 12 4.67 12.36 -25.43
CA LEU A 12 5.12 13.72 -25.73
C LEU A 12 4.25 14.77 -25.04
N ALA A 13 4.87 15.84 -24.54
CA ALA A 13 4.20 16.98 -23.91
C ALA A 13 4.89 18.30 -24.31
N GLN A 14 4.29 19.42 -23.90
CA GLN A 14 4.85 20.76 -24.07
C GLN A 14 4.98 21.43 -22.70
N ASP A 15 6.14 22.03 -22.42
CA ASP A 15 6.33 22.82 -21.19
C ASP A 15 5.71 24.22 -21.32
N LEU A 16 5.76 25.02 -20.24
CA LEU A 16 5.18 26.37 -20.20
C LEU A 16 5.87 27.36 -21.16
N ASP A 17 7.12 27.08 -21.56
CA ASP A 17 7.89 27.89 -22.49
C ASP A 17 7.65 27.48 -23.96
N GLY A 18 6.83 26.45 -24.18
CA GLY A 18 6.49 25.95 -25.50
C GLY A 18 7.47 24.93 -26.06
N ASN A 19 8.45 24.46 -25.28
CA ASN A 19 9.40 23.44 -25.72
C ASN A 19 8.75 22.05 -25.66
N MET A 20 9.09 21.18 -26.62
CA MET A 20 8.70 19.77 -26.52
C MET A 20 9.48 19.07 -25.42
N THR A 21 8.75 18.34 -24.59
CA THR A 21 9.28 17.51 -23.50
C THR A 21 8.59 16.14 -23.52
N THR A 22 8.98 15.27 -22.59
CA THR A 22 8.39 13.93 -22.44
C THR A 22 7.80 13.77 -21.05
N LEU A 23 6.79 12.89 -20.94
CA LEU A 23 6.16 12.54 -19.66
C LEU A 23 6.97 11.48 -18.87
N GLY A 24 8.15 11.11 -19.35
CA GLY A 24 8.97 10.07 -18.71
C GLY A 24 8.42 8.65 -18.90
N ARG A 25 8.90 7.72 -18.06
CA ARG A 25 8.54 6.30 -18.13
C ARG A 25 7.03 6.13 -17.93
N GLY A 26 6.37 5.37 -18.79
CA GLY A 26 4.91 5.21 -18.73
C GLY A 26 4.13 6.40 -19.28
N GLY A 27 4.79 7.31 -20.00
CA GLY A 27 4.15 8.51 -20.54
C GLY A 27 3.00 8.25 -21.51
N SER A 28 3.01 7.14 -22.25
CA SER A 28 1.89 6.77 -23.15
C SER A 28 0.62 6.40 -22.37
N ASP A 29 0.75 5.60 -21.31
CA ASP A 29 -0.36 5.26 -20.41
C ASP A 29 -0.92 6.53 -19.76
N THR A 30 0.00 7.39 -19.30
CA THR A 30 -0.36 8.67 -18.68
C THR A 30 -1.13 9.55 -19.67
N THR A 31 -0.68 9.66 -20.93
CA THR A 31 -1.43 10.39 -21.97
C THR A 31 -2.81 9.79 -22.19
N ALA A 32 -2.94 8.47 -22.25
CA ALA A 32 -4.21 7.80 -22.50
C ALA A 32 -5.23 8.04 -21.38
N VAL A 33 -4.82 7.89 -20.13
CA VAL A 33 -5.70 8.10 -18.96
C VAL A 33 -6.07 9.58 -18.83
N MET A 34 -5.10 10.50 -18.94
CA MET A 34 -5.37 11.95 -18.91
C MET A 34 -6.36 12.38 -19.99
N LEU A 35 -6.20 11.89 -21.22
CA LEU A 35 -7.13 12.21 -22.30
C LEU A 35 -8.50 11.60 -22.06
N GLY A 36 -8.57 10.35 -21.56
CA GLY A 36 -9.83 9.71 -21.19
C GLY A 36 -10.60 10.53 -20.17
N GLN A 37 -9.92 10.98 -19.10
CA GLN A 37 -10.48 11.84 -18.08
C GLN A 37 -10.97 13.17 -18.68
N TYR A 38 -10.12 13.89 -19.43
CA TYR A 38 -10.44 15.19 -20.03
C TYR A 38 -11.60 15.12 -21.03
N MET A 39 -11.74 13.98 -21.73
CA MET A 39 -12.82 13.75 -22.68
C MET A 39 -14.08 13.18 -22.02
N THR A 40 -14.06 12.93 -20.71
CA THR A 40 -15.14 12.24 -19.98
C THR A 40 -15.50 10.91 -20.65
N ALA A 41 -14.48 10.13 -21.01
CA ALA A 41 -14.66 8.83 -21.61
C ALA A 41 -15.20 7.84 -20.57
N ASP A 42 -16.09 6.95 -20.98
CA ASP A 42 -16.56 5.85 -20.11
C ASP A 42 -15.42 4.87 -19.77
N GLN A 43 -14.45 4.73 -20.68
CA GLN A 43 -13.39 3.73 -20.56
C GLN A 43 -12.09 4.10 -21.29
N VAL A 44 -10.96 3.78 -20.66
CA VAL A 44 -9.63 3.71 -21.26
C VAL A 44 -9.14 2.26 -21.25
N VAL A 45 -8.69 1.79 -22.41
CA VAL A 45 -8.15 0.43 -22.57
C VAL A 45 -6.65 0.52 -22.86
N ILE A 46 -5.84 0.10 -21.89
CA ILE A 46 -4.40 -0.09 -22.03
C ILE A 46 -4.14 -1.45 -22.67
N VAL A 47 -3.60 -1.44 -23.88
CA VAL A 47 -3.27 -2.66 -24.64
C VAL A 47 -1.78 -2.94 -24.51
N THR A 48 -1.43 -4.08 -23.92
CA THR A 48 -0.05 -4.43 -23.56
C THR A 48 0.27 -5.89 -23.91
N ASP A 49 1.48 -6.34 -23.64
CA ASP A 49 2.00 -7.71 -23.84
C ASP A 49 1.87 -8.61 -22.60
N VAL A 50 1.22 -8.11 -21.55
CA VAL A 50 0.78 -8.91 -20.39
C VAL A 50 -0.73 -9.15 -20.40
N GLU A 51 -1.18 -10.26 -19.79
CA GLU A 51 -2.60 -10.58 -19.70
C GLU A 51 -3.40 -9.63 -18.79
N GLY A 52 -2.70 -8.76 -18.05
CA GLY A 52 -3.24 -7.91 -17.01
C GLY A 52 -2.36 -8.04 -15.76
N VAL A 53 -2.96 -7.81 -14.60
CA VAL A 53 -2.32 -8.10 -13.31
C VAL A 53 -2.46 -9.60 -13.04
N MET A 54 -1.35 -10.25 -12.74
CA MET A 54 -1.30 -11.68 -12.45
C MET A 54 -1.14 -11.92 -10.95
N THR A 55 -1.67 -13.04 -10.42
CA THR A 55 -1.51 -13.43 -9.01
C THR A 55 -0.06 -13.73 -8.60
N GLY A 56 0.83 -13.90 -9.58
CA GLY A 56 2.28 -14.02 -9.42
C GLY A 56 2.97 -13.90 -10.79
N ASP A 57 4.30 -13.78 -10.81
CA ASP A 57 5.05 -13.74 -12.06
C ASP A 57 4.90 -15.08 -12.82
N PRO A 58 4.25 -15.10 -14.01
CA PRO A 58 4.04 -16.33 -14.76
C PRO A 58 5.34 -16.97 -15.27
N ASN A 59 6.45 -16.24 -15.32
CA ASN A 59 7.76 -16.80 -15.64
C ASN A 59 8.38 -17.57 -14.47
N VAL A 60 7.90 -17.34 -13.25
CA VAL A 60 8.40 -17.96 -12.01
C VAL A 60 7.42 -19.01 -11.50
N VAL A 61 6.11 -18.78 -11.63
CA VAL A 61 5.05 -19.62 -11.08
C VAL A 61 4.15 -20.17 -12.18
N GLU A 62 4.17 -21.49 -12.36
CA GLU A 62 3.20 -22.16 -13.22
C GLU A 62 1.78 -21.99 -12.67
N GLY A 63 0.83 -21.62 -13.53
CA GLY A 63 -0.58 -21.46 -13.16
C GLY A 63 -0.93 -20.12 -12.52
N ALA A 64 -0.08 -19.08 -12.65
CA ALA A 64 -0.46 -17.71 -12.32
C ALA A 64 -1.78 -17.34 -13.03
N GLN A 65 -2.71 -16.75 -12.28
CA GLN A 65 -4.05 -16.43 -12.74
C GLN A 65 -4.20 -14.93 -12.93
N ASN A 66 -5.09 -14.54 -13.83
CA ASN A 66 -5.42 -13.14 -14.05
C ASN A 66 -6.31 -12.62 -12.91
N VAL A 67 -5.95 -11.46 -12.38
CA VAL A 67 -6.75 -10.72 -11.41
C VAL A 67 -7.81 -9.92 -12.19
N GLY A 68 -9.08 -10.25 -12.00
CA GLY A 68 -10.16 -9.63 -12.77
C GLY A 68 -10.37 -8.16 -12.44
N GLU A 69 -10.31 -7.80 -11.15
CA GLU A 69 -10.54 -6.45 -10.63
C GLU A 69 -9.46 -6.12 -9.59
N ILE A 70 -8.94 -4.90 -9.64
CA ILE A 70 -7.93 -4.39 -8.72
C ILE A 70 -8.17 -2.91 -8.45
N THR A 71 -7.95 -2.44 -7.22
CA THR A 71 -8.04 -1.01 -6.91
C THR A 71 -6.81 -0.24 -7.39
N VAL A 72 -6.94 1.07 -7.58
CA VAL A 72 -5.80 1.96 -7.87
C VAL A 72 -4.67 1.78 -6.85
N ASP A 73 -4.99 1.71 -5.55
CA ASP A 73 -3.99 1.58 -4.48
C ASP A 73 -3.28 0.23 -4.49
N GLU A 74 -3.99 -0.87 -4.73
CA GLU A 74 -3.37 -2.19 -4.86
C GLU A 74 -2.44 -2.24 -6.06
N LEU A 75 -2.89 -1.73 -7.22
CA LEU A 75 -2.07 -1.71 -8.43
C LEU A 75 -0.81 -0.86 -8.25
N ARG A 76 -0.93 0.32 -7.64
CA ARG A 76 0.24 1.16 -7.32
C ARG A 76 1.21 0.43 -6.40
N ASN A 77 0.72 -0.22 -5.34
CA ASN A 77 1.57 -1.02 -4.45
C ASN A 77 2.34 -2.12 -5.19
N LEU A 78 1.69 -2.80 -6.13
CA LEU A 78 2.33 -3.84 -6.94
C LEU A 78 3.34 -3.24 -7.93
N SER A 79 2.99 -2.16 -8.62
CA SER A 79 3.84 -1.54 -9.64
C SER A 79 5.13 -0.95 -9.07
N PHE A 80 5.07 -0.35 -7.88
CA PHE A 80 6.27 0.09 -7.17
C PHE A 80 7.19 -1.06 -6.73
N ARG A 81 6.68 -2.29 -6.66
CA ARG A 81 7.44 -3.50 -6.31
C ARG A 81 7.84 -4.34 -7.54
N GLY A 82 7.68 -3.79 -8.74
CA GLY A 82 8.13 -4.39 -10.00
C GLY A 82 7.06 -5.08 -10.83
N ALA A 83 5.79 -5.07 -10.41
CA ALA A 83 4.68 -5.54 -11.25
C ALA A 83 4.28 -4.46 -12.27
N GLU A 84 5.02 -4.39 -13.36
CA GLU A 84 4.91 -3.31 -14.33
C GLU A 84 3.80 -3.60 -15.37
N VAL A 85 2.56 -3.28 -14.98
CA VAL A 85 1.36 -3.52 -15.81
C VAL A 85 0.82 -2.20 -16.38
N VAL A 86 0.72 -1.17 -15.54
CA VAL A 86 0.37 0.21 -15.91
C VAL A 86 1.29 1.15 -15.15
N ALA A 87 1.68 2.26 -15.77
CA ALA A 87 2.46 3.29 -15.10
C ALA A 87 1.73 3.85 -13.86
N PRO A 88 2.34 3.87 -12.65
CA PRO A 88 1.74 4.46 -11.45
C PRO A 88 1.32 5.94 -11.61
N SER A 89 2.03 6.68 -12.47
CA SER A 89 1.75 8.07 -12.82
C SER A 89 0.45 8.23 -13.60
N ALA A 90 0.07 7.23 -14.41
CA ALA A 90 -1.18 7.28 -15.17
C ALA A 90 -2.40 7.16 -14.26
N LEU A 91 -2.27 6.38 -13.19
CA LEU A 91 -3.35 6.14 -12.23
C LEU A 91 -3.72 7.38 -11.41
N SER A 92 -2.79 8.33 -11.25
CA SER A 92 -3.07 9.61 -10.58
C SER A 92 -4.08 10.50 -11.33
N TYR A 93 -4.36 10.18 -12.61
CA TYR A 93 -5.36 10.88 -13.45
C TYR A 93 -6.63 10.06 -13.64
N LYS A 94 -6.77 8.93 -12.94
CA LYS A 94 -7.98 8.13 -13.00
C LYS A 94 -8.97 8.65 -11.94
N ASP A 95 -10.10 9.14 -12.40
CA ASP A 95 -11.25 9.47 -11.54
C ASP A 95 -12.14 8.23 -11.28
N GLU A 96 -13.03 8.34 -10.30
CA GLU A 96 -13.99 7.31 -9.91
C GLU A 96 -14.83 6.82 -11.11
N ASP A 97 -15.31 7.74 -11.95
CA ASP A 97 -16.18 7.45 -13.10
C ASP A 97 -15.42 6.86 -14.32
N LEU A 98 -14.10 7.01 -14.38
CA LEU A 98 -13.30 6.57 -15.52
C LEU A 98 -12.88 5.11 -15.33
N THR A 99 -13.43 4.18 -16.11
CA THR A 99 -12.96 2.79 -16.07
C THR A 99 -11.63 2.64 -16.82
N VAL A 100 -10.59 2.12 -16.17
CA VAL A 100 -9.33 1.77 -16.85
C VAL A 100 -9.20 0.25 -16.91
N ARG A 101 -8.87 -0.30 -18.08
CA ARG A 101 -8.68 -1.74 -18.28
C ARG A 101 -7.34 -2.04 -18.90
N VAL A 102 -6.75 -3.14 -18.50
CA VAL A 102 -5.52 -3.67 -19.08
C VAL A 102 -5.82 -4.97 -19.79
N ILE A 103 -5.43 -5.06 -21.06
CA ILE A 103 -5.64 -6.26 -21.87
C ILE A 103 -4.39 -6.64 -22.67
N HIS A 104 -4.28 -7.94 -22.94
CA HIS A 104 -3.27 -8.46 -23.86
C HIS A 104 -3.61 -8.13 -25.33
N TYR A 105 -2.62 -7.71 -26.11
CA TYR A 105 -2.79 -7.35 -27.52
C TYR A 105 -3.27 -8.50 -28.42
N GLN A 106 -3.06 -9.76 -28.03
CA GLN A 106 -3.53 -10.91 -28.81
C GLN A 106 -5.00 -11.26 -28.56
N HIS A 107 -5.67 -10.63 -27.58
CA HIS A 107 -7.10 -10.85 -27.38
C HIS A 107 -7.90 -10.27 -28.55
N ARG A 108 -8.66 -11.12 -29.22
CA ARG A 108 -9.49 -10.74 -30.38
C ARG A 108 -10.69 -9.87 -29.99
N ASN A 109 -11.06 -9.84 -28.72
CA ASN A 109 -12.11 -9.01 -28.17
C ASN A 109 -11.55 -8.14 -27.05
N ILE A 110 -11.35 -6.86 -27.36
CA ILE A 110 -10.86 -5.84 -26.42
C ILE A 110 -11.81 -5.59 -25.23
N LEU A 111 -13.06 -6.06 -25.34
CA LEU A 111 -14.06 -5.91 -24.29
C LEU A 111 -14.11 -7.10 -23.32
N SER A 112 -13.41 -8.21 -23.57
CA SER A 112 -13.44 -9.41 -22.72
C SER A 112 -12.06 -9.79 -22.19
N GLY A 113 -12.00 -10.19 -20.91
CA GLY A 113 -10.76 -10.54 -20.23
C GLY A 113 -9.96 -9.31 -19.76
N GLY A 114 -8.77 -9.56 -19.24
CA GLY A 114 -7.91 -8.54 -18.66
C GLY A 114 -8.23 -8.21 -17.21
N THR A 115 -7.65 -7.11 -16.74
CA THR A 115 -7.85 -6.57 -15.40
C THR A 115 -8.54 -5.21 -15.49
N THR A 116 -9.62 -5.03 -14.73
CA THR A 116 -10.29 -3.75 -14.53
C THR A 116 -9.68 -3.06 -13.31
N ILE A 117 -9.39 -1.77 -13.44
CA ILE A 117 -8.84 -0.94 -12.37
C ILE A 117 -9.97 -0.08 -11.83
N GLU A 118 -10.25 -0.20 -10.53
CA GLU A 118 -11.35 0.46 -9.84
C GLU A 118 -10.86 1.52 -8.85
N GLY A 119 -11.78 2.41 -8.46
CA GLY A 119 -11.50 3.50 -7.54
C GLY A 119 -10.67 4.61 -8.17
N GLN A 120 -10.29 5.58 -7.35
CA GLN A 120 -9.46 6.71 -7.75
C GLN A 120 -8.30 6.85 -6.79
N PHE A 121 -7.36 7.69 -7.17
CA PHE A 121 -6.27 8.04 -6.27
C PHE A 121 -6.74 9.10 -5.27
N GLU A 122 -6.73 8.74 -3.98
CA GLU A 122 -7.11 9.65 -2.90
C GLU A 122 -5.94 9.89 -1.95
N HIS A 123 -5.63 11.15 -1.71
CA HIS A 123 -4.80 11.56 -0.58
C HIS A 123 -5.69 11.63 0.66
N MET A 124 -5.42 10.79 1.65
CA MET A 124 -6.23 10.72 2.87
C MET A 124 -5.35 10.56 4.09
N VAL A 125 -5.65 11.31 5.14
CA VAL A 125 -5.13 11.08 6.48
C VAL A 125 -6.27 10.54 7.34
N ASP A 126 -6.12 9.31 7.80
CA ASP A 126 -7.13 8.62 8.61
C ASP A 126 -6.55 8.18 9.97
N MET A 127 -7.39 8.12 10.98
CA MET A 127 -7.04 7.62 12.30
C MET A 127 -8.08 6.59 12.74
N ARG A 128 -7.60 5.44 13.21
CA ARG A 128 -8.47 4.41 13.78
C ARG A 128 -9.22 4.95 15.02
N GLU A 129 -10.53 4.68 15.09
CA GLU A 129 -11.38 5.10 16.21
C GLU A 129 -11.07 4.41 17.54
N ASP A 130 -10.65 3.14 17.49
CA ASP A 130 -10.34 2.31 18.65
C ASP A 130 -8.82 2.13 18.86
N PRO A 131 -8.35 2.03 20.12
CA PRO A 131 -6.94 1.83 20.42
C PRO A 131 -6.44 0.43 20.05
N LEU A 132 -5.15 0.38 19.71
CA LEU A 132 -4.38 -0.85 19.54
C LEU A 132 -3.53 -1.12 20.77
N SER A 133 -3.19 -2.40 20.95
CA SER A 133 -2.11 -2.85 21.83
C SER A 133 -0.96 -3.41 21.00
N CYS A 134 0.26 -3.04 21.38
CA CYS A 134 1.50 -3.50 20.79
C CYS A 134 2.08 -4.65 21.63
N LEU A 135 2.13 -5.85 21.04
CA LEU A 135 2.74 -7.01 21.65
C LEU A 135 4.12 -7.24 21.03
N THR A 136 5.17 -7.13 21.84
CA THR A 136 6.55 -7.37 21.40
C THR A 136 7.06 -8.67 21.97
N VAL A 137 7.29 -9.64 21.08
CA VAL A 137 7.93 -10.93 21.37
C VAL A 137 9.43 -10.81 21.14
N ALA A 138 10.23 -11.03 22.17
CA ALA A 138 11.68 -11.01 22.10
C ALA A 138 12.26 -12.43 22.08
N GLY A 139 13.40 -12.61 21.40
CA GLY A 139 14.08 -13.89 21.29
C GLY A 139 15.38 -13.79 20.50
N ARG A 140 16.26 -14.78 20.64
CA ARG A 140 17.58 -14.76 19.99
C ARG A 140 17.49 -15.26 18.57
N ALA A 141 18.16 -14.61 17.62
CA ALA A 141 18.28 -15.11 16.25
C ALA A 141 16.91 -15.38 15.58
N ILE A 142 15.90 -14.58 15.94
CA ILE A 142 14.54 -14.67 15.37
C ILE A 142 14.59 -14.57 13.85
N ARG A 143 15.31 -13.58 13.30
CA ARG A 143 15.45 -13.41 11.84
C ARG A 143 16.09 -14.60 11.12
N ASN A 144 16.94 -15.36 11.82
CA ASN A 144 17.71 -16.45 11.23
C ASN A 144 17.08 -17.82 11.49
N THR A 145 15.90 -17.86 12.14
CA THR A 145 15.19 -19.09 12.48
C THR A 145 13.88 -19.16 11.71
N PRO A 146 13.80 -19.98 10.64
CA PRO A 146 12.56 -20.18 9.91
C PRO A 146 11.42 -20.66 10.81
N GLY A 147 10.19 -20.23 10.50
CA GLY A 147 8.98 -20.71 11.19
C GLY A 147 8.61 -19.97 12.48
N ILE A 148 9.44 -19.05 12.99
CA ILE A 148 9.07 -18.24 14.16
C ILE A 148 7.82 -17.40 13.88
N LEU A 149 7.82 -16.62 12.80
CA LEU A 149 6.65 -15.81 12.44
C LEU A 149 5.40 -16.68 12.23
N HIS A 150 5.52 -17.81 11.53
CA HIS A 150 4.44 -18.78 11.35
C HIS A 150 3.88 -19.30 12.68
N THR A 151 4.76 -19.60 13.65
CA THR A 151 4.35 -20.09 14.97
C THR A 151 3.55 -19.04 15.73
N LEU A 152 4.00 -17.78 15.69
CA LEU A 152 3.33 -16.67 16.37
C LEU A 152 2.01 -16.31 15.68
N SER A 153 2.02 -16.13 14.35
CA SER A 153 0.82 -15.80 13.58
C SER A 153 -0.21 -16.93 13.61
N GLY A 154 0.23 -18.19 13.62
CA GLY A 154 -0.64 -19.35 13.77
C GLY A 154 -1.34 -19.36 15.14
N ALA A 155 -0.65 -18.99 16.21
CA ALA A 155 -1.25 -18.89 17.54
C ALA A 155 -2.35 -17.82 17.61
N LEU A 156 -2.13 -16.67 16.97
CA LEU A 156 -3.12 -15.60 16.88
C LEU A 156 -4.31 -16.01 16.01
N TYR A 157 -4.05 -16.67 14.87
CA TYR A 157 -5.09 -17.22 13.99
C TYR A 157 -5.99 -18.23 14.72
N ASP A 158 -5.40 -19.20 15.43
CA ASP A 158 -6.15 -20.23 16.18
C ASP A 158 -7.07 -19.60 17.25
N ALA A 159 -6.70 -18.42 17.76
CA ALA A 159 -7.47 -17.64 18.72
C ALA A 159 -8.49 -16.69 18.08
N GLY A 160 -8.55 -16.61 16.74
CA GLY A 160 -9.41 -15.69 16.01
C GLY A 160 -9.01 -14.21 16.13
N ILE A 161 -7.72 -13.93 16.38
CA ILE A 161 -7.20 -12.58 16.59
C ILE A 161 -6.64 -12.05 15.27
N ASN A 162 -7.21 -10.94 14.81
CA ASN A 162 -6.70 -10.21 13.65
C ASN A 162 -5.47 -9.37 14.04
N VAL A 163 -4.53 -9.22 13.09
CA VAL A 163 -3.32 -8.40 13.27
C VAL A 163 -3.44 -7.16 12.38
N ASP A 164 -3.32 -5.99 13.00
CA ASP A 164 -3.38 -4.69 12.31
C ASP A 164 -2.06 -4.36 11.60
N ALA A 165 -0.94 -4.55 12.30
CA ALA A 165 0.39 -4.31 11.76
C ALA A 165 1.43 -5.23 12.39
N VAL A 166 2.53 -5.46 11.66
CA VAL A 166 3.67 -6.28 12.11
C VAL A 166 4.97 -5.54 11.84
N ALA A 167 5.86 -5.53 12.82
CA ALA A 167 7.24 -5.08 12.68
C ALA A 167 8.21 -6.19 13.10
N SER A 168 9.38 -6.27 12.45
CA SER A 168 10.39 -7.29 12.70
C SER A 168 11.76 -6.64 12.96
N GLY A 169 12.20 -6.75 14.21
CA GLY A 169 13.52 -6.33 14.66
C GLY A 169 14.58 -7.41 14.47
N MET A 170 15.79 -7.16 14.99
CA MET A 170 16.87 -8.17 14.97
C MET A 170 16.51 -9.40 15.79
N ASP A 171 15.99 -9.16 16.98
CA ASP A 171 15.73 -10.14 18.03
C ASP A 171 14.31 -9.98 18.59
N SER A 172 13.41 -9.39 17.79
CA SER A 172 12.02 -9.19 18.16
C SER A 172 11.06 -9.25 16.97
N ILE A 173 9.82 -9.65 17.26
CA ILE A 173 8.66 -9.46 16.39
C ILE A 173 7.62 -8.71 17.21
N THR A 174 7.09 -7.64 16.61
CA THR A 174 6.05 -6.82 17.19
C THR A 174 4.78 -6.97 16.37
N VAL A 175 3.66 -7.18 17.03
CA VAL A 175 2.33 -7.26 16.42
C VAL A 175 1.40 -6.26 17.08
N TYR A 176 0.58 -5.61 16.27
CA TYR A 176 -0.47 -4.71 16.74
C TYR A 176 -1.81 -5.41 16.60
N VAL A 177 -2.59 -5.42 17.67
CA VAL A 177 -3.94 -6.02 17.72
C VAL A 177 -4.91 -5.04 18.39
N ASP A 178 -6.20 -5.27 18.24
CA ASP A 178 -7.21 -4.56 19.01
C ASP A 178 -6.95 -4.64 20.52
N GLU A 179 -7.00 -3.49 21.22
CA GLU A 179 -6.76 -3.45 22.68
C GLU A 179 -7.71 -4.41 23.43
N SER A 180 -8.95 -4.57 22.94
CA SER A 180 -9.96 -5.45 23.51
C SER A 180 -9.57 -6.94 23.55
N VAL A 181 -8.59 -7.38 22.75
CA VAL A 181 -8.12 -8.77 22.69
C VAL A 181 -6.66 -8.94 23.13
N ALA A 182 -6.02 -7.89 23.66
CA ALA A 182 -4.61 -7.87 24.02
C ALA A 182 -4.22 -8.96 25.03
N GLU A 183 -5.00 -9.14 26.10
CA GLU A 183 -4.75 -10.17 27.12
C GLU A 183 -4.81 -11.59 26.56
N THR A 184 -5.73 -11.83 25.63
CA THR A 184 -5.87 -13.13 24.95
C THR A 184 -4.67 -13.35 24.03
N ALA A 185 -4.28 -12.32 23.27
CA ALA A 185 -3.10 -12.35 22.41
C ALA A 185 -1.82 -12.65 23.20
N GLU A 186 -1.62 -11.98 24.33
CA GLU A 186 -0.46 -12.21 25.20
C GLU A 186 -0.42 -13.65 25.70
N THR A 187 -1.55 -14.17 26.16
CA THR A 187 -1.67 -15.54 26.68
C THR A 187 -1.28 -16.57 25.62
N VAL A 188 -1.82 -16.47 24.40
CA VAL A 188 -1.55 -17.45 23.35
C VAL A 188 -0.12 -17.35 22.80
N LEU A 189 0.46 -16.15 22.78
CA LEU A 189 1.87 -15.96 22.41
C LEU A 189 2.81 -16.49 23.49
N HIS A 190 2.51 -16.23 24.76
CA HIS A 190 3.26 -16.76 25.91
C HIS A 190 3.34 -18.29 25.86
N ASP A 191 2.22 -18.95 25.57
CA ASP A 191 2.14 -20.41 25.43
C ASP A 191 3.07 -20.98 24.35
N LYS A 192 3.35 -20.22 23.29
CA LYS A 192 4.34 -20.61 22.27
C LYS A 192 5.76 -20.32 22.70
N ILE A 193 5.98 -19.21 23.42
CA ILE A 193 7.29 -18.80 23.93
C ILE A 193 7.83 -19.85 24.90
N ILE A 194 7.04 -20.33 25.85
CA ILE A 194 7.49 -21.36 26.82
C ILE A 194 7.86 -22.70 26.17
N LYS A 195 7.37 -22.97 24.96
CA LYS A 195 7.63 -24.20 24.19
C LYS A 195 8.75 -24.03 23.17
N ASN A 196 9.32 -22.82 23.05
CA ASN A 196 10.30 -22.49 22.03
C ASN A 196 11.56 -21.88 22.66
N ASN A 197 12.67 -22.62 22.61
CA ASN A 197 13.95 -22.20 23.21
C ASN A 197 14.59 -20.96 22.54
N THR A 198 14.11 -20.56 21.37
CA THR A 198 14.56 -19.36 20.66
C THR A 198 13.91 -18.09 21.22
N LEU A 199 12.68 -18.21 21.74
CA LEU A 199 11.90 -17.10 22.25
C LEU A 199 12.15 -16.91 23.76
N SER A 200 12.05 -15.67 24.24
CA SER A 200 12.43 -15.31 25.61
C SER A 200 11.26 -14.71 26.40
N SER A 201 10.52 -13.77 25.81
CA SER A 201 9.44 -13.07 26.50
C SER A 201 8.46 -12.42 25.52
N VAL A 202 7.28 -12.10 26.01
CA VAL A 202 6.33 -11.17 25.37
C VAL A 202 6.11 -10.00 26.33
N THR A 203 5.90 -8.82 25.76
CA THR A 203 5.54 -7.60 26.49
C THR A 203 4.37 -6.94 25.77
N VAL A 204 3.50 -6.29 26.53
CA VAL A 204 2.31 -5.60 25.99
C VAL A 204 2.41 -4.12 26.34
N THR A 205 2.11 -3.27 25.37
CA THR A 205 1.91 -1.82 25.55
C THR A 205 0.55 -1.47 24.99
N ASP A 206 -0.36 -1.07 25.86
CA ASP A 206 -1.73 -0.71 25.49
C ASP A 206 -1.83 0.77 25.09
N LYS A 207 -3.01 1.16 24.62
CA LYS A 207 -3.35 2.56 24.29
C LYS A 207 -2.41 3.16 23.25
N ILE A 208 -2.41 2.57 22.06
CA ILE A 208 -1.67 3.10 20.91
C ILE A 208 -2.67 3.52 19.83
N ALA A 209 -2.52 4.74 19.34
CA ALA A 209 -3.23 5.23 18.17
C ALA A 209 -2.39 4.97 16.91
N VAL A 210 -3.07 4.74 15.79
CA VAL A 210 -2.45 4.66 14.47
C VAL A 210 -3.08 5.70 13.56
N ILE A 211 -2.23 6.53 12.97
CA ILE A 211 -2.61 7.54 11.97
C ILE A 211 -1.98 7.11 10.65
N ARG A 212 -2.80 6.95 9.61
CA ARG A 212 -2.39 6.48 8.28
C ARG A 212 -2.50 7.62 7.29
N VAL A 213 -1.39 7.92 6.64
CA VAL A 213 -1.33 8.79 5.46
C VAL A 213 -1.34 7.88 4.24
N LEU A 214 -2.38 7.97 3.43
CA LEU A 214 -2.61 7.24 2.19
C LEU A 214 -2.36 8.14 0.99
N GLY A 215 -2.08 7.52 -0.15
CA GLY A 215 -2.00 8.21 -1.42
C GLY A 215 -0.69 8.97 -1.62
N THR A 216 0.43 8.59 -1.02
CA THR A 216 1.71 9.29 -1.23
C THR A 216 2.62 8.50 -2.16
N GLU A 217 3.41 9.19 -2.98
CA GLU A 217 4.37 8.57 -3.93
C GLU A 217 5.72 8.29 -3.24
N PHE A 218 5.74 7.35 -2.29
CA PHE A 218 6.93 7.11 -1.46
C PHE A 218 8.21 6.72 -2.20
N PRO A 219 8.18 5.86 -3.23
CA PRO A 219 9.43 5.35 -3.82
C PRO A 219 10.24 6.44 -4.52
N ASP A 220 9.59 7.51 -4.98
CA ASP A 220 10.21 8.53 -5.83
C ASP A 220 10.21 9.94 -5.20
N GLN A 221 9.64 10.12 -4.00
CA GLN A 221 9.61 11.42 -3.29
C GLN A 221 10.33 11.37 -1.93
N PRO A 222 11.61 11.79 -1.87
CA PRO A 222 12.29 11.99 -0.60
C PRO A 222 11.58 13.03 0.27
N GLY A 223 11.57 12.79 1.59
CA GLY A 223 11.10 13.77 2.58
C GLY A 223 9.68 13.56 3.10
N VAL A 224 8.86 12.70 2.51
CA VAL A 224 7.48 12.44 3.00
C VAL A 224 7.48 11.96 4.45
N VAL A 225 8.36 11.01 4.80
CA VAL A 225 8.49 10.54 6.19
C VAL A 225 8.98 11.65 7.12
N ALA A 226 9.91 12.49 6.66
CA ALA A 226 10.37 13.64 7.45
C ALA A 226 9.23 14.65 7.68
N GLY A 227 8.38 14.88 6.68
CA GLY A 227 7.18 15.71 6.79
C GLY A 227 6.15 15.21 7.82
N ILE A 228 6.19 13.92 8.19
CA ILE A 228 5.37 13.35 9.27
C ILE A 228 6.12 13.41 10.61
N VAL A 229 7.39 12.99 10.63
CA VAL A 229 8.16 12.81 11.86
C VAL A 229 8.62 14.13 12.46
N ASP A 230 9.08 15.09 11.64
CA ASP A 230 9.64 16.35 12.13
C ASP A 230 8.57 17.21 12.86
N PRO A 231 7.35 17.41 12.33
CA PRO A 231 6.31 18.17 13.04
C PRO A 231 5.88 17.52 14.37
N LEU A 232 5.81 16.18 14.42
CA LEU A 232 5.53 15.47 15.67
C LEU A 232 6.65 15.63 16.69
N ALA A 233 7.91 15.61 16.23
CA ALA A 233 9.07 15.83 17.08
C ALA A 233 9.10 17.26 17.65
N ASP A 234 8.79 18.27 16.84
CA ASP A 234 8.68 19.67 17.27
C ASP A 234 7.57 19.85 18.33
N ALA A 235 6.47 19.10 18.20
CA ALA A 235 5.40 19.03 19.20
C ALA A 235 5.72 18.15 20.42
N HIS A 236 6.92 17.56 20.49
CA HIS A 236 7.36 16.64 21.55
C HIS A 236 6.46 15.40 21.71
N ILE A 237 5.87 14.93 20.60
CA ILE A 237 5.08 13.71 20.55
C ILE A 237 6.01 12.54 20.23
N ASN A 238 6.08 11.57 21.14
CA ASN A 238 6.88 10.38 20.91
C ASN A 238 6.20 9.43 19.92
N LEU A 239 6.99 8.87 19.00
CA LEU A 239 6.56 7.80 18.10
C LEU A 239 6.83 6.45 18.74
N VAL A 240 5.85 5.54 18.61
CA VAL A 240 6.00 4.13 18.96
C VAL A 240 6.61 3.35 17.80
N ASP A 241 6.06 3.53 16.60
CA ASP A 241 6.54 2.92 15.35
C ASP A 241 6.16 3.80 14.15
N VAL A 242 6.90 3.62 13.05
CA VAL A 242 6.56 4.15 11.73
C VAL A 242 6.70 3.04 10.71
N ILE A 243 5.59 2.65 10.07
CA ILE A 243 5.56 1.56 9.10
C ILE A 243 5.15 2.13 7.75
N THR A 244 5.96 1.86 6.71
CA THR A 244 5.75 2.39 5.36
C THR A 244 5.41 1.27 4.38
N SER A 245 4.41 1.50 3.53
CA SER A 245 4.18 0.73 2.30
C SER A 245 4.63 1.56 1.08
N ALA A 246 4.32 1.11 -0.13
CA ALA A 246 4.62 1.92 -1.32
C ALA A 246 3.65 3.10 -1.49
N THR A 247 2.45 3.03 -0.88
CA THR A 247 1.41 4.06 -1.02
C THR A 247 0.96 4.66 0.32
N SER A 248 1.49 4.19 1.45
CA SER A 248 1.05 4.66 2.77
C SER A 248 2.16 4.73 3.84
N VAL A 249 1.99 5.62 4.81
CA VAL A 249 2.72 5.62 6.09
C VAL A 249 1.72 5.47 7.22
N ALA A 250 1.98 4.55 8.12
CA ALA A 250 1.32 4.45 9.41
C ALA A 250 2.27 4.96 10.51
N ALA A 251 1.86 6.01 11.22
CA ALA A 251 2.52 6.53 12.40
C ALA A 251 1.77 6.06 13.65
N PHE A 252 2.48 5.40 14.55
CA PHE A 252 1.94 4.89 15.81
C PHE A 252 2.37 5.82 16.95
N VAL A 253 1.42 6.30 17.74
CA VAL A 253 1.66 7.24 18.86
C VAL A 253 0.88 6.81 20.10
N PRO A 254 1.29 7.23 21.31
CA PRO A 254 0.47 7.03 22.51
C PRO A 254 -0.93 7.61 22.33
N TRP A 255 -1.96 6.89 22.80
CA TRP A 255 -3.37 7.25 22.60
C TRP A 255 -3.73 8.64 23.14
N GLU A 256 -3.09 9.06 24.22
CA GLU A 256 -3.26 10.39 24.80
C GLU A 256 -2.88 11.53 23.83
N ASN A 257 -1.99 11.26 22.87
CA ASN A 257 -1.50 12.24 21.91
C ASN A 257 -2.23 12.18 20.55
N ARG A 258 -3.20 11.27 20.38
CA ARG A 258 -3.81 10.94 19.09
C ARG A 258 -4.42 12.15 18.36
N GLU A 259 -5.13 13.01 19.09
CA GLU A 259 -5.84 14.17 18.51
C GLU A 259 -4.83 15.22 18.03
N ALA A 260 -3.84 15.55 18.86
CA ALA A 260 -2.79 16.49 18.49
C ALA A 260 -1.93 15.94 17.33
N ALA A 261 -1.60 14.65 17.35
CA ALA A 261 -0.84 14.02 16.28
C ALA A 261 -1.61 14.01 14.96
N LEU A 262 -2.93 13.74 15.01
CA LEU A 262 -3.79 13.77 13.83
C LEU A 262 -3.85 15.16 13.22
N GLU A 263 -4.10 16.19 14.03
CA GLU A 263 -4.14 17.58 13.57
C GLU A 263 -2.81 17.99 12.91
N ILE A 264 -1.68 17.67 13.54
CA ILE A 264 -0.35 17.99 13.01
C ILE A 264 -0.09 17.31 11.66
N ILE A 265 -0.47 16.03 11.52
CA ILE A 265 -0.27 15.30 10.28
C ILE A 265 -1.23 15.82 9.20
N GLN A 266 -2.47 16.17 9.54
CA GLN A 266 -3.43 16.78 8.61
C GLN A 266 -2.97 18.16 8.13
N ASP A 267 -2.34 18.96 8.98
CA ASP A 267 -1.80 20.26 8.57
C ASP A 267 -0.60 20.14 7.62
N ALA A 268 0.09 18.99 7.66
CA ALA A 268 1.26 18.72 6.81
C ALA A 268 0.91 18.15 5.42
N PHE A 269 -0.30 17.62 5.22
CA PHE A 269 -0.73 16.88 4.01
C PHE A 269 -2.10 17.34 3.50
#